data_AF-A0A352A8V6-F1
#
_entry.id   AF-A0A352A8V6-F1
#
_cell.length_a   1.000
_cell.length_b   1.000
_cell.length_c   1.000
_cell.angle_alpha   90.00
_cell.angle_beta   90.00
_cell.angle_gamma   90.00
#
_symmetry.space_group_name_H-M   'P 1'
#
loop_
_entity.id
_entity.type
_entity.pdbx_description
1 polymer ?
#
loop_
_entity_poly.entity_id
_entity_poly.type
_entity_poly.pdbx_seq_one_letter_code
_entity_poly.pdbx_strand_id
1 'polypeptide(L)'
;MRKDYYSITDIAIITGLSTRTIRTYIKNGLLSGAKKDGAWLFTEEDIGRCLNEQFVKESIRIKSNSLVRDFVDIKEKSVNSVCSIFDYKVNSDEEAELLCDKIIEQINSKHKLPDKGQDHGDIKFSFKYDNNINMARIILIGPTKLVTEMINKCLE
;
A
#
# COMPACT_ATOMS: atom_id res chain seq x y z
N MET A 1 -0.06 11.48 -12.00
CA MET A 1 0.60 12.82 -11.91
C MET A 1 1.75 12.67 -10.94
N ARG A 2 3.01 12.77 -11.39
CA ARG A 2 4.17 12.66 -10.49
C ARG A 2 4.09 13.75 -9.42
N LYS A 3 4.17 13.35 -8.16
CA LYS A 3 4.31 14.27 -7.02
C LYS A 3 5.79 14.61 -6.89
N ASP A 4 6.11 15.90 -6.81
CA ASP A 4 7.49 16.33 -6.53
C ASP A 4 7.95 15.89 -5.12
N TYR A 5 7.00 15.77 -4.19
CA TYR A 5 7.26 15.36 -2.81
C TYR A 5 6.17 14.46 -2.25
N TYR A 6 6.59 13.50 -1.44
CA TYR A 6 5.75 12.59 -0.69
C TYR A 6 5.78 12.95 0.79
N SER A 7 4.67 12.73 1.47
CA SER A 7 4.54 12.83 2.92
C SER A 7 4.79 11.49 3.60
N ILE A 8 4.92 11.51 4.94
CA ILE A 8 4.96 10.27 5.75
C ILE A 8 3.72 9.39 5.50
N THR A 9 2.55 10.01 5.28
CA THR A 9 1.30 9.30 5.00
C THR A 9 1.33 8.62 3.63
N ASP A 10 1.86 9.31 2.61
CA ASP A 10 2.02 8.72 1.28
C ASP A 10 2.93 7.48 1.33
N ILE A 11 4.07 7.57 2.03
CA ILE A 11 5.01 6.44 2.18
C ILE A 11 4.37 5.29 2.98
N ALA A 12 3.60 5.60 4.02
CA ALA A 12 2.87 4.58 4.79
C ALA A 12 1.87 3.82 3.91
N ILE A 13 1.18 4.51 2.99
CA ILE A 13 0.27 3.88 2.02
C ILE A 13 1.06 3.01 1.04
N ILE A 14 2.13 3.53 0.44
CA ILE A 14 2.95 2.81 -0.55
C ILE A 14 3.55 1.52 0.05
N THR A 15 4.07 1.60 1.27
CA THR A 15 4.80 0.50 1.92
C THR A 15 3.91 -0.43 2.74
N GLY A 16 2.67 -0.03 3.05
CA GLY A 16 1.81 -0.69 4.03
C GLY A 16 2.34 -0.63 5.48
N LEU A 17 3.44 0.10 5.73
CA LEU A 17 4.01 0.27 7.06
C LEU A 17 3.29 1.38 7.82
N SER A 18 3.32 1.31 9.16
CA SER A 18 2.72 2.35 9.99
C SER A 18 3.53 3.66 9.90
N THR A 19 2.86 4.81 10.05
CA THR A 19 3.56 6.11 10.14
C THR A 19 4.57 6.16 11.28
N ARG A 20 4.37 5.37 12.35
CA ARG A 20 5.32 5.15 13.44
C ARG A 20 6.60 4.46 12.97
N THR A 21 6.47 3.44 12.12
CA THR A 21 7.61 2.75 11.49
C THR A 21 8.37 3.71 10.58
N ILE A 22 7.67 4.48 9.74
CA ILE A 22 8.29 5.48 8.86
C ILE A 22 9.07 6.53 9.67
N ARG A 23 8.51 7.05 10.77
CA ARG A 23 9.22 7.95 11.69
C ARG A 23 10.46 7.32 12.32
N THR A 24 10.42 6.02 12.56
CA THR A 24 11.58 5.26 13.07
C THR A 24 12.67 5.17 12.00
N TYR A 25 12.30 4.96 10.73
CA TYR A 25 13.27 4.96 9.62
C TYR A 25 13.94 6.33 9.44
N ILE A 26 13.17 7.42 9.58
CA ILE A 26 13.73 8.78 9.59
C ILE A 26 14.74 8.93 10.74
N LYS A 27 14.35 8.55 11.97
CA LYS A 27 15.20 8.67 13.16
C LYS A 27 16.51 7.88 13.02
N ASN A 28 16.45 6.72 12.36
CA ASN A 28 17.59 5.82 12.21
C ASN A 28 18.43 6.11 10.94
N GLY A 29 18.09 7.14 10.17
CA GLY A 29 18.81 7.51 8.94
C GLY A 29 18.52 6.61 7.73
N LEU A 30 17.56 5.68 7.84
CA LEU A 30 17.16 4.79 6.74
C LEU A 30 16.31 5.51 5.69
N LEU A 31 15.55 6.54 6.10
CA LEU A 31 14.80 7.40 5.21
C LEU A 31 15.29 8.85 5.38
N SER A 32 16.01 9.34 4.39
CA SER A 32 16.45 10.74 4.31
C SER A 32 15.37 11.60 3.66
N GLY A 33 15.24 12.86 4.07
CA GLY A 33 14.30 13.81 3.47
C GLY A 33 14.49 15.22 4.01
N ALA A 34 13.67 16.15 3.56
CA ALA A 34 13.69 17.53 4.01
C ALA A 34 12.52 17.82 4.95
N LYS A 35 12.77 18.58 6.03
CA LYS A 35 11.70 19.09 6.88
C LYS A 35 11.44 20.56 6.55
N LYS A 36 10.27 20.87 5.99
CA LYS A 36 9.84 22.22 5.60
C LYS A 36 8.51 22.54 6.29
N ASP A 37 8.43 23.70 6.95
CA ASP A 37 7.23 24.18 7.66
C ASP A 37 6.63 23.14 8.63
N GLY A 38 7.49 22.37 9.30
CA GLY A 38 7.09 21.32 10.24
C GLY A 38 6.69 19.99 9.60
N ALA A 39 6.52 19.93 8.28
CA ALA A 39 6.21 18.72 7.52
C ALA A 39 7.48 18.07 6.94
N TRP A 40 7.49 16.74 6.89
CA TRP A 40 8.52 16.00 6.16
C TRP A 40 8.11 15.85 4.70
N LEU A 41 9.07 16.12 3.81
CA LEU A 41 8.96 16.03 2.37
C LEU A 41 10.07 15.10 1.88
N PHE A 42 9.68 14.11 1.08
CA PHE A 42 10.59 13.10 0.53
C PHE A 42 10.50 13.13 -0.99
N THR A 43 11.63 13.08 -1.67
CA THR A 43 11.65 12.90 -3.13
C THR A 43 11.46 11.43 -3.49
N GLU A 44 11.22 11.15 -4.76
CA GLU A 44 11.20 9.78 -5.28
C GLU A 44 12.54 9.06 -5.04
N GLU A 45 13.67 9.76 -5.19
CA GLU A 45 15.02 9.23 -4.94
C GLU A 45 15.25 8.89 -3.46
N ASP A 46 14.74 9.71 -2.54
CA ASP A 46 14.81 9.44 -1.10
C ASP A 46 14.08 8.14 -0.75
N ILE A 47 12.90 7.96 -1.30
CA ILE A 47 12.07 6.77 -1.11
C ILE A 47 12.71 5.57 -1.78
N GLY A 48 13.15 5.71 -3.02
CA GLY A 48 13.79 4.64 -3.79
C GLY A 48 15.03 4.08 -3.10
N ARG A 49 15.86 4.94 -2.49
CA ARG A 49 16.99 4.49 -1.66
C ARG A 49 16.53 3.71 -0.43
N CYS A 50 15.58 4.24 0.33
CA CYS A 50 15.02 3.57 1.51
C CYS A 50 14.39 2.20 1.17
N LEU A 51 13.61 2.13 0.09
CA LEU A 51 12.96 0.89 -0.36
C LEU A 51 13.97 -0.13 -0.89
N ASN A 52 15.18 0.29 -1.27
CA ASN A 52 16.22 -0.61 -1.71
C ASN A 52 17.00 -1.28 -0.57
N GLU A 53 16.90 -0.76 0.65
CA GLU A 53 17.50 -1.38 1.84
C GLU A 53 16.89 -2.74 2.16
N GLN A 54 17.74 -3.77 2.31
CA GLN A 54 17.29 -5.15 2.54
C GLN A 54 16.38 -5.28 3.77
N PHE A 55 16.70 -4.59 4.85
CA PHE A 55 15.90 -4.57 6.07
C PHE A 55 14.50 -3.98 5.86
N VAL A 56 14.38 -2.95 5.01
CA VAL A 56 13.11 -2.31 4.67
C VAL A 56 12.28 -3.25 3.78
N LYS A 57 12.89 -3.88 2.76
CA LYS A 57 12.23 -4.89 1.91
C LYS A 57 11.64 -6.03 2.74
N GLU A 58 12.41 -6.56 3.69
CA GLU A 58 11.92 -7.62 4.58
C GLU A 58 10.81 -7.12 5.52
N SER A 59 10.90 -5.90 6.04
CA SER A 59 9.85 -5.30 6.86
C SER A 59 8.52 -5.18 6.10
N ILE A 60 8.57 -4.72 4.84
CA ILE A 60 7.40 -4.64 3.95
C ILE A 60 6.85 -6.05 3.70
N ARG A 61 7.71 -7.01 3.34
CA ARG A 61 7.31 -8.40 3.09
C ARG A 61 6.65 -9.06 4.30
N ILE A 62 7.22 -8.89 5.49
CA ILE A 62 6.65 -9.40 6.75
C ILE A 62 5.26 -8.79 6.96
N LYS A 63 5.12 -7.48 6.72
CA LYS A 63 3.84 -6.80 6.88
C LYS A 63 2.79 -7.31 5.91
N SER A 64 3.13 -7.48 4.62
CA SER A 64 2.22 -8.06 3.62
C SER A 64 1.76 -9.46 4.00
N ASN A 65 2.68 -10.31 4.46
CA ASN A 65 2.36 -11.67 4.91
C ASN A 65 1.50 -11.67 6.17
N SER A 66 1.70 -10.70 7.07
CA SER A 66 0.88 -10.58 8.28
C SER A 66 -0.58 -10.30 7.93
N LEU A 67 -0.87 -9.50 6.89
CA LEU A 67 -2.25 -9.20 6.48
C LEU A 67 -3.05 -10.48 6.18
N VAL A 68 -2.44 -11.41 5.44
CA VAL A 68 -3.08 -12.69 5.08
C VAL A 68 -3.24 -13.58 6.31
N ARG A 69 -2.21 -13.66 7.17
CA ARG A 69 -2.28 -14.45 8.41
C ARG A 69 -3.34 -13.91 9.37
N ASP A 70 -3.34 -12.60 9.61
CA ASP A 70 -4.34 -11.91 10.44
C ASP A 70 -5.76 -12.17 9.92
N PHE A 71 -5.95 -12.21 8.59
CA PHE A 71 -7.25 -12.53 8.02
C PHE A 71 -7.70 -13.95 8.35
N VAL A 72 -6.80 -14.94 8.23
CA VAL A 72 -7.07 -16.36 8.52
C VAL A 72 -7.27 -16.63 10.01
N ASP A 73 -6.48 -15.98 10.87
CA ASP A 73 -6.47 -16.25 12.32
C ASP A 73 -7.68 -15.64 13.05
N ILE A 74 -8.19 -14.50 12.57
CA ILE A 74 -9.38 -13.85 13.14
C ILE A 74 -10.63 -14.63 12.70
N LYS A 75 -11.17 -15.44 13.60
CA LYS A 75 -12.34 -16.32 13.35
C LYS A 75 -13.67 -15.57 13.31
N GLU A 76 -13.85 -14.57 14.17
CA GLU A 76 -15.07 -13.77 14.22
C GLU A 76 -14.89 -12.47 13.44
N LYS A 77 -15.75 -12.25 12.45
CA LYS A 77 -15.80 -11.02 11.66
C LYS A 77 -17.15 -10.35 11.90
N SER A 78 -17.14 -9.04 12.14
CA SER A 78 -18.37 -8.24 12.27
C SER A 78 -19.13 -8.08 10.95
N VAL A 79 -18.46 -8.30 9.81
CA VAL A 79 -19.02 -8.18 8.46
C VAL A 79 -18.47 -9.27 7.54
N ASN A 80 -19.21 -9.60 6.48
CA ASN A 80 -18.72 -10.43 5.38
C ASN A 80 -17.47 -9.77 4.77
N SER A 81 -16.35 -10.50 4.77
CA SER A 81 -15.07 -10.01 4.30
C SER A 81 -14.36 -11.04 3.44
N VAL A 82 -13.44 -10.57 2.60
CA VAL A 82 -12.65 -11.40 1.68
C VAL A 82 -11.19 -10.97 1.75
N CYS A 83 -10.29 -11.94 1.55
CA CYS A 83 -8.88 -11.71 1.29
C CYS A 83 -8.57 -12.26 -0.10
N SER A 84 -8.27 -11.38 -1.04
CA SER A 84 -7.97 -11.73 -2.42
C SER A 84 -6.48 -11.48 -2.71
N ILE A 85 -5.85 -12.45 -3.37
CA ILE A 85 -4.45 -12.37 -3.79
C ILE A 85 -4.40 -12.57 -5.29
N PHE A 86 -3.80 -11.63 -6.01
CA PHE A 86 -3.68 -11.67 -7.45
C PHE A 86 -2.23 -11.56 -7.87
N ASP A 87 -1.84 -12.36 -8.86
CA ASP A 87 -0.55 -12.29 -9.54
C ASP A 87 -0.77 -11.79 -10.96
N TYR A 88 -0.30 -10.58 -11.24
CA TYR A 88 -0.39 -9.91 -12.53
C TYR A 88 0.96 -9.95 -13.23
N LYS A 89 0.97 -10.56 -14.42
CA LYS A 89 2.11 -10.44 -15.33
C LYS A 89 2.09 -9.04 -15.91
N VAL A 90 3.19 -8.31 -15.75
CA VAL A 90 3.40 -6.99 -16.35
C VAL A 90 4.54 -7.08 -17.36
N ASN A 91 4.62 -6.12 -18.28
CA ASN A 91 5.63 -6.08 -19.34
C ASN A 91 6.73 -5.06 -19.05
N SER A 92 6.51 -4.14 -18.11
CA SER A 92 7.48 -3.12 -17.70
C SER A 92 7.25 -2.64 -16.27
N ASP A 93 8.27 -1.97 -15.73
CA ASP A 93 8.19 -1.28 -14.44
C ASP A 93 7.12 -0.17 -14.45
N GLU A 94 6.98 0.53 -15.59
CA GLU A 94 5.96 1.56 -15.80
C GLU A 94 4.53 0.97 -15.75
N GLU A 95 4.31 -0.22 -16.33
CA GLU A 95 3.01 -0.90 -16.24
C GLU A 95 2.68 -1.31 -14.80
N ALA A 96 3.69 -1.76 -14.04
CA ALA A 96 3.53 -2.07 -12.62
C ALA A 96 3.16 -0.82 -11.80
N GLU A 97 3.81 0.31 -12.09
CA GLU A 97 3.52 1.60 -11.45
C GLU A 97 2.10 2.07 -11.75
N LEU A 98 1.69 2.05 -13.03
CA LEU A 98 0.33 2.41 -13.45
C LEU A 98 -0.74 1.53 -12.80
N LEU A 99 -0.47 0.23 -12.67
CA LEU A 99 -1.36 -0.70 -11.98
C LEU A 99 -1.49 -0.36 -10.49
N CYS A 100 -0.38 -0.07 -9.82
CA CYS A 100 -0.38 0.33 -8.42
C CYS A 100 -1.14 1.66 -8.21
N ASP A 101 -0.87 2.66 -9.05
CA ASP A 101 -1.52 3.97 -9.02
C ASP A 101 -3.03 3.86 -9.20
N LYS A 102 -3.48 3.06 -10.18
CA LYS A 102 -4.90 2.79 -10.43
C LYS A 102 -5.59 2.22 -9.18
N ILE A 103 -4.95 1.27 -8.49
CA ILE A 103 -5.47 0.67 -7.27
C ILE A 103 -5.52 1.68 -6.12
N ILE A 104 -4.44 2.43 -5.91
CA ILE A 104 -4.35 3.47 -4.86
C ILE A 104 -5.41 4.55 -5.08
N GLU A 105 -5.62 4.99 -6.32
CA GLU A 105 -6.65 5.97 -6.67
C GLU A 105 -8.05 5.44 -6.32
N GLN A 106 -8.35 4.17 -6.65
CA GLN A 106 -9.63 3.57 -6.27
C GLN A 106 -9.82 3.50 -4.76
N ILE A 107 -8.79 3.08 -4.00
CA ILE A 107 -8.82 3.08 -2.53
C ILE A 107 -9.12 4.49 -1.99
N ASN A 108 -8.35 5.49 -2.45
CA ASN A 108 -8.50 6.86 -1.99
C ASN A 108 -9.84 7.50 -2.39
N SER A 109 -10.37 7.18 -3.58
CA SER A 109 -11.68 7.69 -4.02
C SER A 109 -12.83 7.18 -3.14
N LYS A 110 -12.67 5.97 -2.58
CA LYS A 110 -13.65 5.34 -1.68
C LYS A 110 -13.50 5.78 -0.22
N HIS A 111 -12.27 6.10 0.22
CA HIS A 111 -12.01 6.70 1.55
C HIS A 111 -12.43 8.19 1.66
N LYS A 112 -12.70 8.87 0.53
CA LYS A 112 -13.11 10.29 0.51
C LYS A 112 -14.61 10.56 0.72
N LEU A 113 -15.42 9.55 1.04
CA LEU A 113 -16.84 9.77 1.37
C LEU A 113 -16.96 10.30 2.81
N PRO A 114 -17.42 11.56 3.01
CA PRO A 114 -17.67 12.07 4.34
C PRO A 114 -18.99 11.50 4.88
N ASP A 115 -18.95 11.06 6.15
CA ASP A 115 -20.08 11.06 7.07
C ASP A 115 -21.42 10.51 6.55
N LYS A 116 -21.58 9.18 6.59
CA LYS A 116 -22.90 8.56 6.79
C LYS A 116 -22.81 7.27 7.60
N GLY A 117 -22.43 7.37 8.88
CA GLY A 117 -22.85 6.48 9.98
C GLY A 117 -22.83 4.95 9.78
N GLN A 118 -22.12 4.44 8.78
CA GLN A 118 -21.96 3.02 8.50
C GLN A 118 -20.46 2.79 8.38
N ASP A 119 -19.99 1.88 9.24
CA ASP A 119 -18.62 1.40 9.30
C ASP A 119 -18.33 0.63 7.99
N HIS A 120 -18.07 1.36 6.90
CA HIS A 120 -17.60 0.81 5.64
C HIS A 120 -16.13 0.44 5.85
N GLY A 121 -15.89 -0.66 6.57
CA GLY A 121 -14.57 -1.04 7.07
C GLY A 121 -13.44 -0.86 6.05
N ASP A 122 -12.29 -0.43 6.57
CA ASP A 122 -11.12 -0.06 5.77
C ASP A 122 -10.64 -1.19 4.85
N ILE A 123 -10.24 -0.83 3.63
CA ILE A 123 -9.56 -1.75 2.72
C ILE A 123 -8.08 -1.80 3.09
N LYS A 124 -7.61 -3.00 3.45
CA LYS A 124 -6.18 -3.25 3.60
C LYS A 124 -5.63 -3.67 2.25
N PHE A 125 -4.51 -3.08 1.87
CA PHE A 125 -3.88 -3.25 0.58
C PHE A 125 -2.38 -3.53 0.74
N SER A 126 -1.84 -4.38 -0.12
CA SER A 126 -0.41 -4.53 -0.34
C SER A 126 -0.14 -4.76 -1.81
N PHE A 127 0.90 -4.11 -2.33
CA PHE A 127 1.41 -4.32 -3.67
C PHE A 127 2.88 -4.70 -3.59
N LYS A 128 3.29 -5.71 -4.34
CA LYS A 128 4.68 -6.11 -4.47
C LYS A 128 4.96 -6.38 -5.93
N TYR A 129 5.96 -5.71 -6.48
CA TYR A 129 6.46 -5.99 -7.82
C TYR A 129 7.84 -6.65 -7.75
N ASP A 130 8.02 -7.72 -8.51
CA ASP A 130 9.30 -8.38 -8.74
C ASP A 130 9.68 -8.22 -10.22
N ASN A 131 10.62 -7.30 -10.48
CA ASN A 131 11.10 -6.98 -11.82
C ASN A 131 12.00 -8.07 -12.44
N ASN A 132 12.48 -9.04 -11.66
CA ASN A 132 13.27 -10.15 -12.23
C ASN A 132 12.37 -11.12 -13.00
N ILE A 133 11.11 -11.23 -12.58
CA ILE A 133 10.11 -12.13 -13.18
C ILE A 133 8.91 -11.37 -13.76
N ASN A 134 8.96 -10.04 -13.79
CA ASN A 134 7.89 -9.13 -14.17
C ASN A 134 6.52 -9.54 -13.62
N MET A 135 6.44 -9.72 -12.30
CA MET A 135 5.23 -10.15 -11.62
C MET A 135 4.85 -9.17 -10.51
N ALA A 136 3.64 -8.63 -10.60
CA ALA A 136 3.03 -7.79 -9.58
C ALA A 136 2.03 -8.62 -8.77
N ARG A 137 2.29 -8.77 -7.47
CA ARG A 137 1.34 -9.36 -6.52
C ARG A 137 0.57 -8.28 -5.79
N ILE A 138 -0.76 -8.39 -5.85
CA ILE A 138 -1.70 -7.52 -5.16
C ILE A 138 -2.42 -8.33 -4.09
N ILE A 139 -2.54 -7.77 -2.88
CA ILE A 139 -3.37 -8.30 -1.80
C ILE A 139 -4.41 -7.24 -1.44
N LEU A 140 -5.69 -7.61 -1.49
CA LEU A 140 -6.82 -6.78 -1.09
C LEU A 140 -7.63 -7.51 -0.02
N ILE A 141 -7.84 -6.86 1.13
CA ILE A 141 -8.61 -7.40 2.24
C ILE A 141 -9.61 -6.37 2.73
N GLY A 142 -10.89 -6.75 2.85
CA GLY A 142 -11.93 -5.85 3.31
C GLY A 142 -13.33 -6.44 3.14
N PRO A 143 -14.39 -5.62 3.28
CA PRO A 143 -15.76 -6.05 3.03
C PRO A 143 -15.92 -6.62 1.62
N THR A 144 -16.58 -7.77 1.49
CA THR A 144 -16.67 -8.51 0.21
C THR A 144 -17.13 -7.63 -0.95
N LYS A 145 -18.20 -6.84 -0.73
CA LYS A 145 -18.75 -5.95 -1.75
C LYS A 145 -17.73 -4.92 -2.26
N LEU A 146 -16.97 -4.31 -1.34
CA LEU A 146 -15.98 -3.28 -1.70
C LEU A 146 -14.80 -3.89 -2.47
N VAL A 147 -14.29 -5.05 -2.03
CA VAL A 147 -13.18 -5.71 -2.70
C VAL A 147 -13.60 -6.21 -4.10
N THR A 148 -14.78 -6.80 -4.26
CA THR A 148 -15.28 -7.21 -5.58
C THR A 148 -15.46 -6.02 -6.52
N GLU A 149 -16.01 -4.89 -6.04
CA GLU A 149 -16.11 -3.66 -6.84
C GLU A 149 -14.73 -3.14 -7.28
N MET A 150 -13.71 -3.26 -6.43
CA MET A 150 -12.34 -2.84 -6.77
C MET A 150 -11.73 -3.73 -7.84
N ILE A 151 -11.89 -5.05 -7.72
CA ILE A 151 -11.36 -6.02 -8.68
C ILE A 151 -11.90 -5.69 -10.08
N ASN A 152 -13.22 -5.58 -10.24
CA ASN A 152 -13.84 -5.32 -11.55
C ASN A 152 -13.45 -3.97 -12.17
N LYS A 153 -12.93 -3.02 -11.38
CA LYS A 153 -12.50 -1.69 -11.88
C LYS A 153 -11.01 -1.62 -12.16
N CYS A 154 -10.21 -2.30 -11.34
CA CYS A 154 -8.75 -2.19 -11.41
C CYS A 154 -8.13 -3.25 -12.30
N LEU A 155 -8.71 -4.45 -12.32
CA LEU A 155 -8.05 -5.71 -12.62
C LEU A 155 -8.71 -6.48 -13.79
N GLU A 156 -9.83 -5.98 -14.30
CA GLU A 156 -10.44 -6.27 -15.61
C GLU A 156 -10.21 -5.08 -16.55
#